data_AF-A0A354HUA5-F1
#
_entry.id   AF-A0A354HUA5-F1
#
_cell.length_a   1.000
_cell.length_b   1.000
_cell.length_c   1.000
_cell.angle_alpha   90.00
_cell.angle_beta   90.00
_cell.angle_gamma   90.00
#
_symmetry.space_group_name_H-M   'P 1'
#
loop_
_entity.id
_entity.type
_entity.pdbx_description
1 polymer ?
#
loop_
_entity_poly.entity_id
_entity_poly.type
_entity_poly.pdbx_seq_one_letter_code
_entity_poly.pdbx_strand_id
1 'polypeptide(L)' 'MGAKPLVQVKDLVMKYHSPEGETTALENISLDVFQGQFISIVGPSGCGKS' A
#
# COMPACT_ATOMS: atom_id res chain seq x y z
N MET A 1 -2.15 -1.50 27.01
CA MET A 1 -2.13 -2.22 25.71
C MET A 1 -2.67 -1.26 24.66
N GLY A 2 -1.92 -0.97 23.61
CA GLY A 2 -2.34 -0.05 22.56
C GLY A 2 -3.49 -0.62 21.72
N ALA A 3 -4.27 0.25 21.09
CA ALA A 3 -5.34 -0.18 20.18
C ALA A 3 -4.76 -1.03 19.03
N LYS A 4 -5.47 -2.08 18.62
CA LYS A 4 -5.08 -2.90 17.47
C LYS A 4 -5.60 -2.23 16.18
N PRO A 5 -4.78 -2.11 15.12
CA PRO A 5 -5.27 -1.62 13.83
C PRO A 5 -6.31 -2.58 13.25
N LEU A 6 -7.33 -2.00 12.61
CA LEU A 6 -8.38 -2.73 11.91
C LEU A 6 -7.89 -3.22 10.53
N VAL A 7 -7.09 -2.39 9.86
CA VAL A 7 -6.35 -2.77 8.64
C VAL A 7 -4.86 -2.58 8.93
N GLN A 8 -4.06 -3.58 8.61
CA GLN A 8 -2.60 -3.52 8.76
C GLN A 8 -1.93 -4.05 7.50
N VAL A 9 -1.08 -3.21 6.92
CA VAL A 9 -0.18 -3.50 5.81
C VAL A 9 1.24 -3.36 6.34
N LYS A 10 2.09 -4.36 6.08
CA LYS A 10 3.49 -4.36 6.51
C LYS A 10 4.38 -4.73 5.35
N ASP A 11 5.37 -3.88 5.09
CA ASP A 11 6.47 -4.08 4.15
C ASP A 11 5.99 -4.58 2.78
N LEU A 12 4.86 -4.06 2.31
CA LEU A 12 4.24 -4.50 1.06
C LEU A 12 5.11 -4.11 -0.13
N VAL A 13 5.46 -5.11 -0.92
CA VAL A 13 6.10 -4.98 -2.23
C VAL A 13 5.16 -5.58 -3.26
N MET A 14 4.88 -4.83 -4.32
CA MET A 14 4.07 -5.30 -5.45
C MET A 14 4.84 -5.08 -6.74
N LYS A 15 4.94 -6.13 -7.54
CA LYS A 15 5.60 -6.10 -8.84
C LYS A 15 4.65 -6.63 -9.92
N TYR A 16 4.62 -5.94 -11.05
CA TYR A 16 4.00 -6.44 -12.26
C TYR A 16 5.07 -7.09 -13.14
N HIS A 17 4.76 -8.27 -13.65
CA HIS A 17 5.62 -9.01 -14.56
C HIS A 17 5.01 -8.96 -15.96
N SER A 18 5.78 -8.49 -16.93
CA SER A 18 5.42 -8.52 -18.35
C SER A 18 6.55 -9.16 -19.16
N PRO A 19 6.31 -9.54 -20.43
CA PRO A 19 7.37 -10.00 -21.32
C PRO A 19 8.51 -8.99 -21.51
N GLU A 20 8.23 -7.69 -21.34
CA GLU A 20 9.25 -6.62 -21.44
C GLU A 20 10.09 -6.47 -20.15
N GLY A 21 9.65 -7.05 -19.03
CA GLY A 21 10.39 -7.03 -17.76
C GLY A 21 9.51 -6.94 -16.51
N GLU A 22 10.15 -6.65 -15.38
CA GLU A 22 9.47 -6.38 -14.11
C GLU A 22 9.33 -4.88 -13.88
N THR A 23 8.16 -4.47 -13.40
CA THR A 23 7.92 -3.11 -12.89
C THR A 23 7.52 -3.19 -11.42
N THR A 24 8.32 -2.61 -10.54
CA THR A 24 7.95 -2.43 -9.13
C THR A 24 6.90 -1.33 -9.02
N ALA A 25 5.68 -1.70 -8.64
CA ALA A 25 4.56 -0.78 -8.47
C ALA A 25 4.48 -0.20 -7.06
N LEU A 26 4.76 -1.03 -6.06
CA LEU A 26 4.83 -0.64 -4.66
C LEU A 26 6.11 -1.21 -4.05
N GLU A 27 6.79 -0.40 -3.25
CA GLU A 27 8.02 -0.78 -2.57
C GLU A 27 7.95 -0.36 -1.11
N ASN A 28 8.04 -1.37 -0.22
CA ASN A 28 8.13 -1.20 1.22
C ASN A 28 7.01 -0.32 1.84
N ILE A 29 5.75 -0.61 1.49
CA ILE A 29 4.60 0.13 2.02
C ILE A 29 4.12 -0.50 3.33
N SER A 30 4.09 0.30 4.39
CA SER A 30 3.52 -0.05 5.69
C SER A 30 2.43 0.96 6.08
N LEU A 31 1.24 0.48 6.41
CA LEU A 31 0.07 1.30 6.75
C LEU A 31 -0.79 0.61 7.80
N ASP A 32 -1.08 1.34 8.88
CA ASP A 32 -2.04 0.93 9.90
C ASP A 32 -3.27 1.85 9.85
N VAL A 33 -4.47 1.26 9.81
CA VAL A 33 -5.74 1.99 9.90
C VAL A 33 -6.52 1.49 11.10
N PHE A 34 -6.82 2.40 12.02
CA PHE A 34 -7.53 2.11 13.26
C PHE A 34 -9.04 2.31 13.09
N GLN A 35 -9.82 1.72 13.99
CA GLN A 35 -11.27 1.83 13.98
C GLN A 35 -11.70 3.31 14.06
N GLY A 36 -12.60 3.70 13.15
CA GLY A 36 -13.13 5.07 13.07
C GLY A 36 -12.25 6.05 12.29
N GLN A 37 -11.06 5.66 11.82
CA GLN A 37 -10.26 6.51 10.95
C GLN A 37 -10.82 6.57 9.53
N PHE A 38 -10.82 7.77 8.97
CA PHE A 38 -11.10 8.04 7.56
C PHE A 38 -9.79 8.44 6.88
N ILE A 39 -9.41 7.73 5.82
CA ILE A 39 -8.16 7.97 5.09
C ILE A 39 -8.42 8.15 3.60
N SER A 40 -7.51 8.86 2.93
CA SER A 40 -7.50 9.02 1.47
C SER A 40 -6.09 8.76 0.94
N ILE A 41 -5.99 7.99 -0.14
CA ILE A 41 -4.73 7.72 -0.84
C ILE A 41 -4.71 8.62 -2.09
N VAL A 42 -3.73 9.52 -2.16
CA VAL A 42 -3.62 10.53 -3.23
C VAL A 42 -2.25 10.46 -3.91
N GLY A 43 -2.21 10.84 -5.19
CA GLY A 43 -0.99 10.85 -5.99
C GLY A 43 -1.26 10.77 -7.50
N PRO A 44 -0.25 11.06 -8.34
CA PRO A 44 -0.39 11.08 -9.81
C PRO A 44 -0.89 9.77 -10.41
N SER A 45 -1.37 9.80 -11.66
CA SER A 45 -1.72 8.56 -12.37
C SER A 45 -0.51 7.62 -12.45
N GLY A 46 -0.72 6.32 -12.26
CA GLY A 46 0.33 5.29 -12.34
C GLY A 46 1.20 5.09 -11.09
N CYS A 47 1.00 5.85 -10.00
CA CYS A 47 1.85 5.74 -8.80
C CYS A 47 1.48 4.59 -7.82
N GLY A 48 0.70 3.58 -8.24
CA GLY A 48 0.40 2.40 -7.42
C GLY A 48 -0.73 2.53 -6.38
N LYS A 49 -1.64 3.50 -6.52
CA LYS A 49 -2.76 3.71 -5.56
C LYS A 49 -3.87 2.64 -5.62
N SER A 50 -3.95 1.89 -6.72
CA SER A 50 -5.07 0.99 -7.06
C SER A 50 -4.58 -0.41 -7.31
#